data_AF-A0A958FSB8-F1
#
_entry.id   AF-A0A958FSB8-F1
#
_cell.length_a   1.000
_cell.length_b   1.000
_cell.length_c   1.000
_cell.angle_alpha   90.00
_cell.angle_beta   90.00
_cell.angle_gamma   90.00
#
_symmetry.space_group_name_H-M   'P 1'
#
loop_
_entity.id
_entity.type
_entity.pdbx_description
1 polymer ?
#
loop_
_entity_poly.entity_id
_entity_poly.type
_entity_poly.pdbx_seq_one_letter_code
_entity_poly.pdbx_strand_id
1 'polypeptide(L)'
;YFLPKAANRPVYSYRLSIIHFWALIFIYIWAGPHHLLYNALPDWAQSLGMVFSLMLIAPSWGGMLNGLLTLRGAWDRVRQDPILKFMVVAVTAYGMATFEGPMLSIKSVNALSHFTDWTIAHVHIGALGWNGFLTFGVLYWIFPKIFRTKLHSIKLANFHFWIGTLGILFYAIPMYLAGITQGLMWIQFNADGYLQYPIFLETVLQLIPMYMLRAFGGVLFLGGTIVGVYNLMKTAMAGNLLADEADSAPALEAGPYVDHGKNVYGHRFLESRPIQFSVLAVIAVAIGGAVEFIPTALVESNIPTIASVKPYTPLELEGRDIYIREGCYTCHSQQVRPFRSETERYGEYSKPGEFVYDHPFQWGSKRLGPDLHRVGQKYPDAWHYNHMMDPRSMSPGSIMPRYPWLSEQDVNKEMTPGKISAMTTLGVPYPDGYDQFALKDYDTQAQQIADGLSQNGITVEKDKEIVALIGYLQRLGTDIKMERTARVETK
;
A
#
# COMPACT_ATOMS: atom_id res chain seq x y z
N TYR A 1 -27.13 3.88 3.21
CA TYR A 1 -28.23 4.66 2.62
C TYR A 1 -28.73 4.06 1.31
N PHE A 2 -27.90 4.03 0.25
CA PHE A 2 -28.36 3.72 -1.11
C PHE A 2 -28.91 2.31 -1.31
N LEU A 3 -28.28 1.28 -0.74
CA LEU A 3 -28.72 -0.10 -0.91
C LEU A 3 -30.18 -0.35 -0.41
N PRO A 4 -30.56 0.02 0.83
CA PRO A 4 -31.96 -0.06 1.28
C PRO A 4 -32.93 0.72 0.38
N LYS A 5 -32.54 1.93 -0.06
CA LYS A 5 -33.38 2.78 -0.93
C LYS A 5 -33.56 2.19 -2.32
N ALA A 6 -32.52 1.66 -2.94
CA ALA A 6 -32.58 0.98 -4.23
C ALA A 6 -33.42 -0.31 -4.14
N ALA A 7 -33.25 -1.07 -3.06
CA ALA A 7 -34.02 -2.29 -2.81
C ALA A 7 -35.48 -2.00 -2.43
N ASN A 8 -35.80 -0.77 -2.03
CA ASN A 8 -37.06 -0.37 -1.39
C ASN A 8 -37.38 -1.26 -0.16
N ARG A 9 -36.40 -1.40 0.73
CA ARG A 9 -36.50 -2.20 1.96
C ARG A 9 -35.97 -1.39 3.14
N PRO A 10 -36.52 -1.59 4.35
CA PRO A 10 -35.90 -1.06 5.56
C PRO A 10 -34.52 -1.71 5.76
N VAL A 11 -33.60 -1.00 6.40
CA VAL A 11 -32.31 -1.58 6.82
C VAL A 11 -32.60 -2.80 7.70
N TYR A 12 -31.86 -3.89 7.48
CA TYR A 12 -32.07 -5.14 8.20
C TYR A 12 -32.00 -4.98 9.72
N SER A 13 -30.94 -4.33 10.25
CA SER A 13 -30.79 -4.13 11.69
C SER A 13 -30.13 -2.81 12.06
N TYR A 14 -30.89 -1.95 12.76
CA TYR A 14 -30.36 -0.70 13.32
C TYR A 14 -29.33 -0.97 14.43
N ARG A 15 -29.58 -1.95 15.30
CA ARG A 15 -28.63 -2.33 16.37
C ARG A 15 -27.29 -2.79 15.80
N LEU A 16 -27.34 -3.62 14.75
CA LEU A 16 -26.13 -4.06 14.07
C LEU A 16 -25.38 -2.86 13.46
N SER A 17 -26.11 -1.88 12.92
CA SER A 17 -25.55 -0.63 12.38
C SER A 17 -24.70 0.13 13.41
N ILE A 18 -25.24 0.31 14.63
CA ILE A 18 -24.53 0.96 15.73
C ILE A 18 -23.30 0.15 16.14
N ILE A 19 -23.48 -1.15 16.41
CA ILE A 19 -22.39 -2.02 16.91
C ILE A 19 -21.24 -2.05 15.90
N HIS A 20 -21.54 -2.31 14.63
CA HIS A 20 -20.50 -2.44 13.61
C HIS A 20 -19.80 -1.11 13.34
N PHE A 21 -20.52 0.03 13.39
CA PHE A 21 -19.93 1.35 13.17
C PHE A 21 -18.91 1.71 14.26
N TRP A 22 -19.31 1.61 15.52
CA TRP A 22 -18.43 2.00 16.63
C TRP A 22 -17.28 1.03 16.85
N ALA A 23 -17.54 -0.28 16.73
CA ALA A 23 -16.48 -1.26 16.82
C ALA A 23 -15.46 -1.13 15.67
N LEU A 24 -15.92 -0.82 14.44
CA LEU A 24 -15.02 -0.57 13.32
C LEU A 24 -14.13 0.65 13.59
N ILE A 25 -14.69 1.79 13.98
CA ILE A 25 -13.92 3.02 14.25
C ILE A 25 -12.82 2.78 15.28
N PHE A 26 -13.16 2.10 16.38
CA PHE A 26 -12.19 1.87 17.45
C PHE A 26 -11.11 0.84 17.07
N ILE A 27 -11.49 -0.29 16.48
CA ILE A 27 -10.56 -1.40 16.20
C ILE A 27 -9.66 -1.08 15.02
N TYR A 28 -10.14 -0.37 14.00
CA TYR A 28 -9.41 -0.17 12.74
C TYR A 28 -8.10 0.61 12.91
N ILE A 29 -8.03 1.52 13.89
CA ILE A 29 -6.84 2.36 14.14
C ILE A 29 -5.61 1.50 14.46
N TRP A 30 -5.82 0.42 15.21
CA TRP A 30 -4.76 -0.49 15.65
C TRP A 30 -4.25 -1.42 14.56
N ALA A 31 -4.86 -1.43 13.37
CA ALA A 31 -4.52 -2.40 12.33
C ALA A 31 -3.23 -2.03 11.58
N GLY A 32 -2.73 -0.79 11.67
CA GLY A 32 -1.56 -0.30 10.93
C GLY A 32 -0.34 -1.24 10.92
N PRO A 33 0.10 -1.78 12.08
CA PRO A 33 1.27 -2.65 12.15
C PRO A 33 1.17 -3.96 11.34
N HIS A 34 -0.01 -4.37 10.86
CA HIS A 34 -0.11 -5.55 9.99
C HIS A 34 0.62 -5.38 8.65
N HIS A 35 0.94 -4.14 8.25
CA HIS A 35 1.73 -3.85 7.06
C HIS A 35 3.23 -4.03 7.30
N LEU A 36 3.64 -4.16 8.57
CA LEU A 36 5.03 -4.14 9.01
C LEU A 36 5.41 -5.44 9.75
N LEU A 37 4.79 -6.55 9.36
CA LEU A 37 5.10 -7.86 9.92
C LEU A 37 6.45 -8.36 9.39
N TYR A 38 7.28 -8.87 10.29
CA TYR A 38 8.67 -9.29 10.04
C TYR A 38 9.59 -8.19 9.51
N ASN A 39 9.20 -6.94 9.77
CA ASN A 39 9.98 -5.76 9.45
C ASN A 39 10.77 -5.28 10.68
N ALA A 40 11.41 -4.12 10.54
CA ALA A 40 12.12 -3.43 11.61
C ALA A 40 11.20 -2.90 12.74
N LEU A 41 9.89 -3.10 12.66
CA LEU A 41 8.98 -2.67 13.72
C LEU A 41 9.13 -3.56 14.96
N PRO A 42 9.04 -3.04 16.20
CA PRO A 42 9.03 -3.87 17.40
C PRO A 42 7.97 -4.97 17.39
N ASP A 43 8.30 -6.16 17.90
CA ASP A 43 7.42 -7.34 17.83
C ASP A 43 6.08 -7.16 18.56
N TRP A 44 6.06 -6.38 19.65
CA TRP A 44 4.84 -6.09 20.39
C TRP A 44 3.82 -5.34 19.53
N ALA A 45 4.27 -4.36 18.73
CA ALA A 45 3.42 -3.56 17.86
C ALA A 45 2.89 -4.40 16.70
N GLN A 46 3.75 -5.24 16.11
CA GLN A 46 3.35 -6.22 15.09
C GLN A 46 2.26 -7.18 15.62
N SER A 47 2.45 -7.71 16.83
CA SER A 47 1.51 -8.64 17.45
C SER A 47 0.17 -7.97 17.78
N LEU A 48 0.21 -6.73 18.26
CA LEU A 48 -0.98 -5.92 18.49
C LEU A 48 -1.77 -5.70 17.19
N GLY A 49 -1.09 -5.28 16.11
CA GLY A 49 -1.71 -5.08 14.81
C GLY A 49 -2.35 -6.35 14.25
N MET A 50 -1.70 -7.51 14.41
CA MET A 50 -2.28 -8.80 14.03
C MET A 50 -3.57 -9.10 14.81
N VAL A 51 -3.56 -8.98 16.15
CA VAL A 51 -4.73 -9.30 16.99
C VAL A 51 -5.92 -8.40 16.65
N PHE A 52 -5.70 -7.08 16.56
CA PHE A 52 -6.77 -6.13 16.23
C PHE A 52 -7.28 -6.32 14.80
N SER A 53 -6.42 -6.69 13.85
CA SER A 53 -6.84 -7.04 12.50
C SER A 53 -7.75 -8.27 12.46
N LEU A 54 -7.46 -9.30 13.26
CA LEU A 54 -8.36 -10.46 13.38
C LEU A 54 -9.70 -10.09 14.00
N MET A 55 -9.70 -9.25 15.04
CA MET A 55 -10.92 -8.74 15.65
C MET A 55 -11.77 -7.92 14.66
N LEU A 56 -11.13 -7.28 13.67
CA LEU A 56 -11.77 -6.44 12.66
C LEU A 56 -12.72 -7.20 11.72
N ILE A 57 -12.61 -8.52 11.64
CA ILE A 57 -13.53 -9.37 10.85
C ILE A 57 -14.97 -9.13 11.31
N ALA A 58 -15.23 -9.21 12.62
CA ALA A 58 -16.58 -9.12 13.17
C ALA A 58 -17.30 -7.80 12.86
N PRO A 59 -16.74 -6.60 13.15
CA PRO A 59 -17.40 -5.35 12.78
C PRO A 59 -17.48 -5.15 11.27
N SER A 60 -16.48 -5.57 10.50
CA SER A 60 -16.53 -5.43 9.04
C SER A 60 -17.65 -6.28 8.43
N TRP A 61 -17.72 -7.55 8.81
CA TRP A 61 -18.81 -8.43 8.37
C TRP A 61 -20.17 -8.02 8.91
N GLY A 62 -20.23 -7.32 10.05
CA GLY A 62 -21.44 -6.66 10.51
C GLY A 62 -22.03 -5.72 9.45
N GLY A 63 -21.19 -4.92 8.79
CA GLY A 63 -21.58 -4.07 7.67
C GLY A 63 -22.03 -4.87 6.44
N MET A 64 -21.26 -5.89 6.07
CA MET A 64 -21.60 -6.78 4.94
C MET A 64 -22.97 -7.46 5.14
N LEU A 65 -23.15 -8.13 6.27
CA LEU A 65 -24.35 -8.88 6.61
C LEU A 65 -25.57 -7.94 6.69
N ASN A 66 -25.43 -6.78 7.32
CA ASN A 66 -26.51 -5.80 7.37
C ASN A 66 -26.93 -5.34 5.96
N GLY A 67 -25.95 -5.16 5.06
CA GLY A 67 -26.19 -4.87 3.65
C GLY A 67 -26.93 -6.01 2.93
N LEU A 68 -26.35 -7.21 2.90
CA LEU A 68 -26.91 -8.34 2.15
C LEU A 68 -28.26 -8.82 2.71
N LEU A 69 -28.44 -8.83 4.03
CA LEU A 69 -29.70 -9.24 4.65
C LEU A 69 -30.82 -8.20 4.44
N THR A 70 -30.50 -6.94 4.14
CA THR A 70 -31.49 -5.93 3.72
C THR A 70 -32.18 -6.34 2.41
N LEU A 71 -31.50 -7.13 1.57
CA LEU A 71 -32.05 -7.66 0.32
C LEU A 71 -32.91 -8.92 0.50
N ARG A 72 -33.11 -9.41 1.74
CA ARG A 72 -33.97 -10.57 2.00
C ARG A 72 -35.37 -10.29 1.44
N GLY A 73 -35.81 -11.14 0.51
CA GLY A 73 -37.10 -10.99 -0.20
C GLY A 73 -37.09 -10.02 -1.39
N ALA A 74 -35.93 -9.52 -1.82
CA ALA A 74 -35.75 -8.66 -3.00
C ALA A 74 -34.64 -9.17 -3.95
N TRP A 75 -34.19 -10.43 -3.76
CA TRP A 75 -33.12 -11.07 -4.56
C TRP A 75 -33.51 -11.29 -6.03
N ASP A 76 -34.79 -11.43 -6.31
CA ASP A 76 -35.35 -11.48 -7.67
C ASP A 76 -35.06 -10.18 -8.44
N ARG A 77 -35.16 -9.03 -7.78
CA ARG A 77 -34.87 -7.71 -8.37
C ARG A 77 -33.41 -7.53 -8.74
N VAL A 78 -32.49 -8.14 -7.99
CA VAL A 78 -31.04 -8.07 -8.27
C VAL A 78 -30.73 -8.59 -9.68
N ARG A 79 -31.48 -9.56 -10.21
CA ARG A 79 -31.24 -10.07 -11.58
C ARG A 79 -31.59 -9.07 -12.67
N GLN A 80 -32.47 -8.11 -12.38
CA GLN A 80 -33.03 -7.17 -13.36
C GLN A 80 -32.43 -5.78 -13.21
N ASP A 81 -32.23 -5.32 -11.98
CA ASP A 81 -31.80 -3.95 -11.68
C ASP A 81 -30.27 -3.84 -11.63
N PRO A 82 -29.62 -3.13 -12.59
CA PRO A 82 -28.17 -2.99 -12.60
C PRO A 82 -27.64 -2.26 -11.36
N ILE A 83 -28.40 -1.35 -10.75
CA ILE A 83 -28.00 -0.65 -9.52
C ILE A 83 -27.78 -1.67 -8.40
N LEU A 84 -28.75 -2.58 -8.23
CA LEU A 84 -28.67 -3.63 -7.23
C LEU A 84 -27.56 -4.65 -7.55
N LYS A 85 -27.32 -4.97 -8.83
CA LYS A 85 -26.19 -5.83 -9.22
C LYS A 85 -24.85 -5.27 -8.74
N PHE A 86 -24.59 -4.00 -9.06
CA PHE A 86 -23.38 -3.31 -8.63
C PHE A 86 -23.24 -3.30 -7.10
N MET A 87 -24.30 -2.91 -6.37
CA MET A 87 -24.24 -2.83 -4.91
C MET A 87 -24.08 -4.20 -4.25
N VAL A 88 -24.72 -5.25 -4.78
CA VAL A 88 -24.56 -6.62 -4.25
C VAL A 88 -23.15 -7.13 -4.43
N VAL A 89 -22.61 -7.05 -5.65
CA VAL A 89 -21.23 -7.48 -5.91
C VAL A 89 -20.25 -6.65 -5.09
N ALA A 90 -20.51 -5.36 -4.92
CA ALA A 90 -19.70 -4.52 -4.05
C ALA A 90 -19.68 -5.02 -2.61
N VAL A 91 -20.85 -5.18 -1.98
CA VAL A 91 -20.92 -5.63 -0.59
C VAL A 91 -20.29 -7.02 -0.41
N THR A 92 -20.42 -7.91 -1.40
CA THR A 92 -19.73 -9.20 -1.39
C THR A 92 -18.21 -9.06 -1.49
N ALA A 93 -17.70 -8.22 -2.40
CA ALA A 93 -16.27 -7.96 -2.53
C ALA A 93 -15.69 -7.32 -1.26
N TYR A 94 -16.46 -6.47 -0.59
CA TYR A 94 -16.11 -5.94 0.73
C TYR A 94 -16.00 -7.03 1.78
N GLY A 95 -16.99 -7.93 1.84
CA GLY A 95 -16.93 -9.10 2.72
C GLY A 95 -15.69 -9.96 2.50
N MET A 96 -15.36 -10.20 1.23
CA MET A 96 -14.17 -10.94 0.83
C MET A 96 -12.89 -10.21 1.24
N ALA A 97 -12.72 -8.94 0.88
CA ALA A 97 -11.55 -8.16 1.25
C ALA A 97 -11.38 -8.04 2.77
N THR A 98 -12.47 -7.81 3.51
CA THR A 98 -12.43 -7.67 4.97
C THR A 98 -12.33 -8.99 5.73
N PHE A 99 -12.45 -10.12 5.04
CA PHE A 99 -12.02 -11.42 5.55
C PHE A 99 -10.55 -11.67 5.23
N GLU A 100 -10.17 -11.43 3.98
CA GLU A 100 -8.84 -11.68 3.47
C GLU A 100 -7.77 -10.83 4.19
N GLY A 101 -7.99 -9.52 4.35
CA GLY A 101 -7.03 -8.62 5.01
C GLY A 101 -6.61 -9.13 6.40
N PRO A 102 -7.57 -9.45 7.29
CA PRO A 102 -7.27 -10.10 8.57
C PRO A 102 -6.51 -11.43 8.44
N MET A 103 -6.80 -12.26 7.44
CA MET A 103 -6.00 -13.47 7.20
C MET A 103 -4.56 -13.13 6.81
N LEU A 104 -4.34 -12.10 5.97
CA LEU A 104 -3.01 -11.63 5.59
C LEU A 104 -2.25 -10.95 6.74
N SER A 105 -2.95 -10.55 7.81
CA SER A 105 -2.32 -10.03 9.04
C SER A 105 -1.81 -11.14 9.97
N ILE A 106 -2.18 -12.40 9.74
CA ILE A 106 -1.64 -13.52 10.50
C ILE A 106 -0.19 -13.70 10.08
N LYS A 107 0.75 -13.58 11.03
CA LYS A 107 2.19 -13.68 10.79
C LYS A 107 2.58 -14.85 9.86
N SER A 108 2.09 -16.07 10.10
CA SER A 108 2.40 -17.22 9.23
C SER A 108 1.89 -17.09 7.78
N VAL A 109 0.73 -16.48 7.56
CA VAL A 109 0.19 -16.20 6.22
C VAL A 109 0.96 -15.05 5.58
N ASN A 110 1.24 -14.01 6.36
CA ASN A 110 2.00 -12.83 5.93
C ASN A 110 3.42 -13.19 5.47
N ALA A 111 4.07 -14.16 6.11
CA ALA A 111 5.38 -14.65 5.69
C ALA A 111 5.38 -15.06 4.21
N LEU A 112 4.27 -15.61 3.72
CA LEU A 112 4.08 -15.97 2.31
C LEU A 112 3.57 -14.80 1.46
N SER A 113 2.58 -14.05 1.93
CA SER A 113 1.85 -13.06 1.12
C SER A 113 2.53 -11.69 1.02
N HIS A 114 3.34 -11.31 2.01
CA HIS A 114 3.97 -10.00 2.06
C HIS A 114 5.01 -9.85 0.93
N PHE A 115 5.06 -8.65 0.36
CA PHE A 115 5.77 -8.29 -0.88
C PHE A 115 5.28 -8.95 -2.18
N THR A 116 4.37 -9.91 -2.11
CA THR A 116 3.84 -10.60 -3.30
C THR A 116 2.64 -9.87 -3.93
N ASP A 117 2.26 -10.30 -5.13
CA ASP A 117 1.05 -9.88 -5.84
C ASP A 117 -0.25 -10.35 -5.17
N TRP A 118 -0.20 -11.15 -4.10
CA TRP A 118 -1.37 -11.42 -3.27
C TRP A 118 -1.89 -10.11 -2.66
N THR A 119 -1.02 -9.27 -2.12
CA THR A 119 -1.39 -7.94 -1.60
C THR A 119 -2.07 -7.09 -2.69
N ILE A 120 -1.63 -7.25 -3.95
CA ILE A 120 -2.23 -6.57 -5.10
C ILE A 120 -3.61 -7.14 -5.44
N ALA A 121 -3.83 -8.45 -5.33
CA ALA A 121 -5.16 -9.04 -5.47
C ALA A 121 -6.12 -8.50 -4.40
N HIS A 122 -5.70 -8.54 -3.13
CA HIS A 122 -6.46 -8.05 -1.97
C HIS A 122 -6.93 -6.60 -2.17
N VAL A 123 -5.99 -5.70 -2.46
CA VAL A 123 -6.34 -4.28 -2.62
C VAL A 123 -7.27 -4.05 -3.82
N HIS A 124 -7.16 -4.81 -4.90
CA HIS A 124 -8.03 -4.63 -6.08
C HIS A 124 -9.43 -5.23 -5.90
N ILE A 125 -9.59 -6.30 -5.11
CA ILE A 125 -10.94 -6.73 -4.67
C ILE A 125 -11.61 -5.61 -3.87
N GLY A 126 -10.89 -4.95 -2.95
CA GLY A 126 -11.40 -3.80 -2.21
C GLY A 126 -11.64 -2.55 -3.08
N ALA A 127 -10.68 -2.18 -3.92
CA ALA A 127 -10.72 -0.94 -4.69
C ALA A 127 -11.69 -1.03 -5.88
N LEU A 128 -11.60 -2.08 -6.70
CA LEU A 128 -12.44 -2.23 -7.89
C LEU A 128 -13.77 -2.89 -7.54
N GLY A 129 -13.69 -4.01 -6.79
CA GLY A 129 -14.84 -4.82 -6.42
C GLY A 129 -15.76 -4.15 -5.42
N TRP A 130 -15.24 -3.54 -4.34
CA TRP A 130 -16.07 -2.83 -3.36
C TRP A 130 -16.24 -1.35 -3.71
N ASN A 131 -15.18 -0.54 -3.62
CA ASN A 131 -15.28 0.91 -3.75
C ASN A 131 -15.80 1.33 -5.13
N GLY A 132 -15.21 0.78 -6.20
CA GLY A 132 -15.59 1.06 -7.58
C GLY A 132 -17.04 0.71 -7.86
N PHE A 133 -17.44 -0.54 -7.64
CA PHE A 133 -18.81 -0.98 -7.93
C PHE A 133 -19.86 -0.33 -7.03
N LEU A 134 -19.55 -0.10 -5.74
CA LEU A 134 -20.48 0.64 -4.89
C LEU A 134 -20.69 2.05 -5.44
N THR A 135 -19.61 2.72 -5.82
CA THR A 135 -19.66 4.06 -6.44
C THR A 135 -20.47 4.04 -7.74
N PHE A 136 -20.24 3.08 -8.64
CA PHE A 136 -21.02 2.96 -9.86
C PHE A 136 -22.52 2.75 -9.58
N GLY A 137 -22.86 1.87 -8.65
CA GLY A 137 -24.25 1.67 -8.24
C GLY A 137 -24.88 2.95 -7.68
N VAL A 138 -24.15 3.69 -6.85
CA VAL A 138 -24.59 4.99 -6.31
C VAL A 138 -24.80 6.01 -7.42
N LEU A 139 -23.86 6.15 -8.35
CA LEU A 139 -23.98 7.10 -9.47
C LEU A 139 -25.17 6.78 -10.37
N TYR A 140 -25.38 5.50 -10.70
CA TYR A 140 -26.55 5.06 -11.46
C TYR A 140 -27.88 5.29 -10.74
N TRP A 141 -27.87 5.36 -9.40
CA TRP A 141 -29.04 5.72 -8.61
C TRP A 141 -29.27 7.23 -8.56
N ILE A 142 -28.22 8.03 -8.36
CA ILE A 142 -28.29 9.48 -8.17
C ILE A 142 -28.61 10.19 -9.49
N PHE A 143 -27.89 9.89 -10.58
CA PHE A 143 -27.94 10.70 -11.80
C PHE A 143 -29.35 10.87 -12.38
N PRO A 144 -30.14 9.80 -12.59
CA PRO A 144 -31.51 9.95 -13.06
C PRO A 144 -32.37 10.83 -12.16
N LYS A 145 -32.14 10.81 -10.83
CA LYS A 145 -32.90 11.60 -9.85
C LYS A 145 -32.53 13.07 -9.91
N ILE A 146 -31.25 13.42 -9.81
CA ILE A 146 -30.82 14.82 -9.78
C ILE A 146 -31.06 15.52 -11.12
N PHE A 147 -30.99 14.80 -12.25
CA PHE A 147 -31.31 15.35 -13.57
C PHE A 147 -32.79 15.17 -13.95
N ARG A 148 -33.61 14.66 -13.03
CA ARG A 148 -35.07 14.46 -13.19
C ARG A 148 -35.43 13.77 -14.53
N THR A 149 -34.70 12.72 -14.84
CA THR A 149 -34.84 11.97 -16.10
C THR A 149 -34.71 10.47 -15.86
N LYS A 150 -34.84 9.67 -16.91
CA LYS A 150 -34.58 8.23 -16.85
C LYS A 150 -33.13 7.97 -17.25
N LEU A 151 -32.55 6.89 -16.70
CA LEU A 151 -31.24 6.44 -17.14
C LEU A 151 -31.25 6.23 -18.66
N HIS A 152 -30.25 6.78 -19.36
CA HIS A 152 -30.18 6.75 -20.82
C HIS A 152 -30.28 5.33 -21.38
N SER A 153 -29.55 4.36 -20.80
CA SER A 153 -29.65 2.96 -21.19
C SER A 153 -29.39 1.99 -20.04
N ILE A 154 -30.40 1.17 -19.71
CA ILE A 154 -30.27 0.05 -18.77
C ILE A 154 -29.37 -1.05 -19.37
N LYS A 155 -29.38 -1.24 -20.70
CA LYS A 155 -28.52 -2.22 -21.38
C LYS A 155 -27.04 -1.85 -21.23
N LEU A 156 -26.68 -0.58 -21.39
CA LEU A 156 -25.30 -0.12 -21.19
C LEU A 156 -24.86 -0.25 -19.72
N ALA A 157 -25.76 -0.01 -18.77
CA ALA A 157 -25.46 -0.23 -17.35
C ALA A 157 -25.19 -1.72 -17.04
N ASN A 158 -25.97 -2.63 -17.63
CA ASN A 158 -25.73 -4.07 -17.51
C ASN A 158 -24.44 -4.51 -18.22
N PHE A 159 -24.13 -3.93 -19.38
CA PHE A 159 -22.86 -4.18 -20.07
C PHE A 159 -21.67 -3.73 -19.21
N HIS A 160 -21.72 -2.50 -18.67
CA HIS A 160 -20.72 -1.99 -17.73
C HIS A 160 -20.56 -2.96 -16.55
N PHE A 161 -21.66 -3.39 -15.92
CA PHE A 161 -21.62 -4.34 -14.82
C PHE A 161 -20.89 -5.63 -15.18
N TRP A 162 -21.24 -6.29 -16.28
CA TRP A 162 -20.65 -7.57 -16.66
C TRP A 162 -19.18 -7.45 -17.07
N ILE A 163 -18.85 -6.44 -17.87
CA ILE A 163 -17.47 -6.18 -18.30
C ILE A 163 -16.59 -5.80 -17.11
N GLY A 164 -17.09 -4.96 -16.20
CA GLY A 164 -16.39 -4.67 -14.95
C GLY A 164 -16.19 -5.90 -14.08
N THR A 165 -17.20 -6.78 -13.99
CA THR A 165 -17.13 -8.00 -13.15
C THR A 165 -16.09 -8.96 -13.73
N LEU A 166 -16.12 -9.20 -15.04
CA LEU A 166 -15.10 -9.98 -15.73
C LEU A 166 -13.71 -9.33 -15.58
N GLY A 167 -13.64 -8.00 -15.69
CA GLY A 167 -12.41 -7.25 -15.47
C GLY A 167 -11.78 -7.51 -14.10
N ILE A 168 -12.59 -7.47 -13.03
CA ILE A 168 -12.13 -7.81 -11.67
C ILE A 168 -11.64 -9.26 -11.59
N LEU A 169 -12.35 -10.22 -12.19
CA LEU A 169 -11.96 -11.63 -12.15
C LEU A 169 -10.62 -11.88 -12.87
N PHE A 170 -10.46 -11.32 -14.08
CA PHE A 170 -9.20 -11.38 -14.83
C PHE A 170 -8.09 -10.53 -14.21
N TYR A 171 -8.41 -9.65 -13.26
CA TYR A 171 -7.40 -8.94 -12.48
C TYR A 171 -6.98 -9.74 -11.24
N ALA A 172 -7.93 -10.10 -10.39
CA ALA A 172 -7.66 -10.65 -9.07
C ALA A 172 -7.17 -12.09 -9.12
N ILE A 173 -7.79 -12.97 -9.93
CA ILE A 173 -7.42 -14.40 -9.98
C ILE A 173 -5.95 -14.58 -10.39
N PRO A 174 -5.45 -13.96 -11.48
CA PRO A 174 -4.03 -14.08 -11.83
C PRO A 174 -3.11 -13.50 -10.76
N MET A 175 -3.55 -12.48 -10.01
CA MET A 175 -2.75 -11.89 -8.94
C MET A 175 -2.69 -12.77 -7.69
N TYR A 176 -3.75 -13.52 -7.37
CA TYR A 176 -3.69 -14.58 -6.37
C TYR A 176 -2.71 -15.68 -6.77
N LEU A 177 -2.78 -16.13 -8.02
CA LEU A 177 -1.85 -17.13 -8.54
C LEU A 177 -0.42 -16.61 -8.52
N ALA A 178 -0.20 -15.36 -8.95
CA ALA A 178 1.10 -14.71 -8.91
C ALA A 178 1.65 -14.62 -7.49
N GLY A 179 0.82 -14.21 -6.54
CA GLY A 179 1.20 -14.08 -5.14
C GLY A 179 1.63 -15.41 -4.52
N ILE A 180 0.86 -16.46 -4.75
CA ILE A 180 1.18 -17.81 -4.28
C ILE A 180 2.44 -18.34 -4.97
N THR A 181 2.56 -18.17 -6.28
CA THR A 181 3.76 -18.58 -7.04
C THR A 181 5.01 -17.86 -6.53
N GLN A 182 4.96 -16.55 -6.33
CA GLN A 182 6.05 -15.78 -5.74
C GLN A 182 6.43 -16.31 -4.36
N GLY A 183 5.47 -16.37 -3.45
CA GLY A 183 5.71 -16.80 -2.08
C GLY A 183 6.34 -18.19 -2.02
N LEU A 184 5.80 -19.16 -2.77
CA LEU A 184 6.30 -20.54 -2.80
C LEU A 184 7.69 -20.62 -3.44
N MET A 185 7.92 -19.97 -4.58
CA MET A 185 9.24 -19.98 -5.23
C MET A 185 10.31 -19.32 -4.35
N TRP A 186 9.97 -18.27 -3.62
CA TRP A 186 10.93 -17.55 -2.79
C TRP A 186 11.39 -18.34 -1.57
N ILE A 187 10.51 -19.16 -0.99
CA ILE A 187 10.80 -19.94 0.23
C ILE A 187 11.28 -21.38 -0.04
N GLN A 188 11.23 -21.85 -1.29
CA GLN A 188 11.52 -23.24 -1.59
C GLN A 188 13.02 -23.56 -1.53
N PHE A 189 13.35 -24.62 -0.77
CA PHE A 189 14.67 -25.23 -0.72
C PHE A 189 14.67 -26.61 -1.38
N ASN A 190 15.78 -26.99 -1.98
CA ASN A 190 16.01 -28.34 -2.50
C ASN A 190 16.43 -29.31 -1.38
N ALA A 191 16.59 -30.60 -1.71
CA ALA A 191 16.96 -31.64 -0.74
C ALA A 191 18.34 -31.40 -0.09
N ASP A 192 19.24 -30.72 -0.82
CA ASP A 192 20.58 -30.37 -0.35
C ASP A 192 20.58 -29.10 0.54
N GLY A 193 19.42 -28.47 0.74
CA GLY A 193 19.26 -27.32 1.61
C GLY A 193 19.63 -25.98 0.97
N TYR A 194 19.77 -25.89 -0.36
CA TYR A 194 19.94 -24.64 -1.11
C TYR A 194 18.60 -24.13 -1.66
N LEU A 195 18.52 -22.83 -1.95
CA LEU A 195 17.34 -22.25 -2.60
C LEU A 195 17.10 -22.89 -3.96
N GLN A 196 15.88 -23.35 -4.22
CA GLN A 196 15.50 -23.95 -5.51
C GLN A 196 15.57 -22.92 -6.65
N TYR A 197 15.17 -21.69 -6.37
CA TYR A 197 15.18 -20.57 -7.33
C TYR A 197 16.02 -19.43 -6.77
N PRO A 198 17.37 -19.50 -6.81
CA PRO A 198 18.24 -18.50 -6.20
C PRO A 198 18.22 -17.16 -6.96
N ILE A 199 17.97 -17.18 -8.26
CA ILE A 199 17.92 -15.96 -9.09
C ILE A 199 16.48 -15.43 -9.07
N PHE A 200 16.29 -14.22 -8.54
CA PHE A 200 14.96 -13.59 -8.42
C PHE A 200 14.22 -13.48 -9.78
N LEU A 201 14.98 -13.28 -10.86
CA LEU A 201 14.46 -13.15 -12.22
C LEU A 201 13.66 -14.38 -12.68
N GLU A 202 14.01 -15.59 -12.22
CA GLU A 202 13.27 -16.82 -12.57
C GLU A 202 11.80 -16.71 -12.16
N THR A 203 11.54 -16.21 -10.95
CA THR A 203 10.17 -15.95 -10.50
C THR A 203 9.51 -14.91 -11.39
N VAL A 204 10.19 -13.79 -11.67
CA VAL A 204 9.60 -12.71 -12.48
C VAL A 204 9.17 -13.20 -13.86
N LEU A 205 10.00 -14.02 -14.53
CA LEU A 205 9.67 -14.60 -15.83
C LEU A 205 8.44 -15.51 -15.75
N GLN A 206 8.30 -16.29 -14.67
CA GLN A 206 7.13 -17.14 -14.45
C GLN A 206 5.82 -16.36 -14.30
N LEU A 207 5.88 -15.09 -13.86
CA LEU A 207 4.71 -14.26 -13.62
C LEU A 207 4.21 -13.50 -14.85
N ILE A 208 4.98 -13.46 -15.94
CA ILE A 208 4.63 -12.69 -17.15
C ILE A 208 3.19 -13.00 -17.63
N PRO A 209 2.76 -14.28 -17.75
CA PRO A 209 1.39 -14.58 -18.17
C PRO A 209 0.31 -14.00 -17.23
N MET A 210 0.59 -13.98 -15.92
CA MET A 210 -0.33 -13.43 -14.93
C MET A 210 -0.42 -11.90 -15.04
N TYR A 211 0.68 -11.23 -15.35
CA TYR A 211 0.69 -9.79 -15.64
C TYR A 211 -0.06 -9.43 -16.93
N MET A 212 0.04 -10.27 -17.96
CA MET A 212 -0.75 -10.10 -19.19
C MET A 212 -2.25 -10.23 -18.91
N LEU A 213 -2.67 -11.23 -18.14
CA LEU A 213 -4.07 -11.40 -17.75
C LEU A 213 -4.57 -10.24 -16.87
N ARG A 214 -3.74 -9.76 -15.93
CA ARG A 214 -4.04 -8.56 -15.14
C ARG A 214 -4.27 -7.34 -16.02
N ALA A 215 -3.38 -7.09 -16.99
CA ALA A 215 -3.52 -5.98 -17.92
C ALA A 215 -4.82 -6.11 -18.73
N PHE A 216 -5.15 -7.30 -19.21
CA PHE A 216 -6.42 -7.58 -19.88
C PHE A 216 -7.62 -7.29 -18.98
N GLY A 217 -7.62 -7.75 -17.72
CA GLY A 217 -8.66 -7.47 -16.74
C GLY A 217 -8.82 -5.97 -16.46
N GLY A 218 -7.71 -5.24 -16.36
CA GLY A 218 -7.70 -3.78 -16.21
C GLY A 218 -8.31 -3.05 -17.42
N VAL A 219 -7.98 -3.48 -18.64
CA VAL A 219 -8.57 -2.95 -19.88
C VAL A 219 -10.07 -3.19 -19.94
N LEU A 220 -10.54 -4.38 -19.55
CA LEU A 220 -11.97 -4.67 -19.45
C LEU A 220 -12.65 -3.72 -18.44
N PHE A 221 -12.11 -3.61 -17.23
CA PHE A 221 -12.69 -2.74 -16.20
C PHE A 221 -12.75 -1.27 -16.64
N LEU A 222 -11.67 -0.76 -17.24
CA LEU A 222 -11.62 0.59 -17.79
C LEU A 222 -12.62 0.78 -18.94
N GLY A 223 -12.69 -0.17 -19.87
CA GLY A 223 -13.67 -0.15 -20.96
C GLY A 223 -15.12 -0.12 -20.45
N GLY A 224 -15.42 -0.93 -19.43
CA GLY A 224 -16.71 -0.86 -18.73
C GLY A 224 -16.96 0.51 -18.11
N THR A 225 -15.96 1.07 -17.43
CA THR A 225 -16.03 2.39 -16.79
C THR A 225 -16.32 3.49 -17.80
N ILE A 226 -15.65 3.50 -18.96
CA ILE A 226 -15.88 4.45 -20.06
C ILE A 226 -17.32 4.37 -20.55
N VAL A 227 -17.86 3.16 -20.75
CA VAL A 227 -19.27 2.96 -21.12
C VAL A 227 -20.21 3.50 -20.03
N GLY A 228 -19.86 3.30 -18.76
CA GLY A 228 -20.60 3.84 -17.63
C GLY A 228 -20.64 5.36 -17.61
N VAL A 229 -19.49 6.01 -17.78
CA VAL A 229 -19.37 7.47 -17.86
C VAL A 229 -20.19 8.00 -19.03
N TYR A 230 -20.07 7.39 -20.22
CA TYR A 230 -20.88 7.76 -21.37
C TYR A 230 -22.39 7.68 -21.08
N ASN A 231 -22.84 6.59 -20.46
CA ASN A 231 -24.25 6.40 -20.12
C ASN A 231 -24.76 7.46 -19.12
N LEU A 232 -23.95 7.80 -18.11
CA LEU A 232 -24.25 8.84 -17.13
C LEU A 232 -24.26 10.24 -17.75
N MET A 233 -23.30 10.55 -18.63
CA MET A 233 -23.26 11.82 -19.37
C MET A 233 -24.51 11.99 -20.25
N LYS A 234 -24.87 10.97 -21.03
CA LYS A 234 -26.09 11.01 -21.85
C LYS A 234 -27.36 11.13 -21.02
N THR A 235 -27.36 10.56 -19.81
CA THR A 235 -28.45 10.75 -18.84
C THR A 235 -28.53 12.20 -18.39
N ALA A 236 -27.41 12.79 -17.96
CA ALA A 236 -27.34 14.18 -17.53
C ALA A 236 -27.78 15.16 -18.64
N MET A 237 -27.29 14.97 -19.86
CA MET A 237 -27.62 15.81 -21.03
C MET A 237 -29.09 15.73 -21.45
N ALA A 238 -29.77 14.62 -21.15
CA ALA A 238 -31.18 14.44 -21.48
C ALA A 238 -32.12 15.01 -20.40
N GLY A 239 -31.58 15.40 -19.24
CA GLY A 239 -32.35 15.92 -18.11
C GLY A 239 -32.03 17.36 -17.76
N ASN A 240 -32.66 17.85 -16.69
CA ASN A 240 -32.43 19.17 -16.12
C ASN A 240 -32.01 19.01 -14.67
N LEU A 241 -30.82 19.53 -14.34
CA LEU A 241 -30.31 19.51 -12.97
C LEU A 241 -31.31 20.17 -12.01
N LEU A 242 -31.67 19.46 -10.97
CA LEU A 242 -32.28 19.99 -9.76
C LEU A 242 -31.13 20.27 -8.79
N ALA A 243 -30.70 21.54 -8.72
CA ALA A 243 -29.57 21.95 -7.89
C ALA A 243 -29.88 21.78 -6.40
N ASP A 244 -31.10 22.17 -6.00
CA ASP A 244 -31.58 22.11 -4.63
C ASP A 244 -32.95 21.45 -4.58
N GLU A 245 -33.10 20.49 -3.68
CA GLU A 245 -34.39 19.90 -3.31
C GLU A 245 -34.64 20.25 -1.84
N ALA A 246 -35.75 20.95 -1.57
CA ALA A 246 -36.15 21.22 -0.20
C ALA A 246 -36.51 19.89 0.47
N ASP A 247 -35.63 19.40 1.33
CA ASP A 247 -35.83 18.21 2.14
C ASP A 247 -35.89 18.58 3.61
N SER A 248 -36.61 17.78 4.39
CA SER A 248 -36.72 17.92 5.84
C SER A 248 -36.49 16.57 6.47
N ALA A 249 -35.76 16.51 7.57
CA ALA A 249 -35.64 15.27 8.33
C ALA A 249 -37.06 14.72 8.63
N PRO A 250 -37.29 13.40 8.49
CA PRO A 250 -38.59 12.82 8.81
C PRO A 250 -39.03 13.30 10.18
N ALA A 251 -40.28 13.79 10.28
CA ALA A 251 -40.84 14.15 11.58
C ALA A 251 -40.74 12.93 12.50
N LEU A 252 -40.24 13.14 13.73
CA LEU A 252 -40.26 12.10 14.75
C LEU A 252 -41.69 11.59 14.87
N GLU A 253 -41.91 10.29 14.65
CA GLU A 253 -43.25 9.72 14.75
C GLU A 253 -43.82 10.03 16.15
N ALA A 254 -45.01 10.62 16.20
CA ALA A 254 -45.75 10.91 17.42
C ALA A 254 -46.35 9.62 18.04
N GLY A 255 -45.62 8.51 17.98
CA GLY A 255 -45.94 7.31 18.73
C GLY A 255 -45.88 7.59 20.23
N PRO A 256 -46.54 6.77 21.07
CA PRO A 256 -46.42 6.92 22.52
C PRO A 256 -44.93 6.92 22.87
N TYR A 257 -44.46 7.97 23.54
CA TYR A 257 -43.13 8.00 24.14
C TYR A 257 -43.00 6.71 24.95
N VAL A 258 -42.20 5.77 24.46
CA VAL A 258 -41.87 4.58 25.21
C VAL A 258 -40.89 5.05 26.27
N ASP A 259 -41.42 5.42 27.43
CA ASP A 259 -40.62 5.76 28.59
C ASP A 259 -39.75 4.54 28.91
N HIS A 260 -38.48 4.62 28.53
CA HIS A 260 -37.49 3.61 28.89
C HIS A 260 -37.11 3.70 30.38
N GLY A 261 -37.84 4.51 31.16
CA GLY A 261 -37.67 4.75 32.58
C GLY A 261 -36.57 5.77 32.84
N LYS A 262 -36.64 6.44 33.99
CA LYS A 262 -35.61 7.37 34.52
C LYS A 262 -34.23 6.73 34.78
N ASN A 263 -34.09 5.46 34.41
CA ASN A 263 -32.99 4.56 34.67
C ASN A 263 -32.43 4.04 33.33
N VAL A 264 -32.13 4.94 32.40
CA VAL A 264 -31.36 4.59 31.19
C VAL A 264 -29.92 4.33 31.62
N TYR A 265 -29.67 3.13 32.18
CA TYR A 265 -28.35 2.66 32.55
C TYR A 265 -27.67 1.97 31.36
N GLY A 266 -26.34 2.09 31.26
CA GLY A 266 -25.53 1.43 30.23
C GLY A 266 -25.46 2.17 28.89
N HIS A 267 -25.25 1.43 27.79
CA HIS A 267 -24.93 1.96 26.45
C HIS A 267 -25.96 2.95 25.89
N ARG A 268 -27.26 2.78 26.20
CA ARG A 268 -28.34 3.67 25.72
C ARG A 268 -28.18 5.14 26.15
N PHE A 269 -27.54 5.40 27.29
CA PHE A 269 -27.27 6.76 27.76
C PHE A 269 -26.33 7.52 26.80
N LEU A 270 -25.33 6.81 26.25
CA LEU A 270 -24.39 7.37 25.28
C LEU A 270 -25.01 7.41 23.88
N GLU A 271 -25.70 6.35 23.46
CA GLU A 271 -26.34 6.26 22.13
C GLU A 271 -27.41 7.34 21.91
N SER A 272 -28.11 7.76 22.96
CA SER A 272 -29.09 8.84 22.89
C SER A 272 -28.49 10.24 22.80
N ARG A 273 -27.16 10.39 22.97
CA ARG A 273 -26.45 11.67 22.96
C ARG A 273 -25.32 11.66 21.94
N PRO A 274 -25.65 11.79 20.64
CA PRO A 274 -24.68 11.59 19.56
C PRO A 274 -23.47 12.53 19.66
N ILE A 275 -23.66 13.81 20.01
CA ILE A 275 -22.54 14.76 20.16
C ILE A 275 -21.57 14.32 21.26
N GLN A 276 -22.09 13.95 22.44
CA GLN A 276 -21.25 13.51 23.55
C GLN A 276 -20.54 12.20 23.22
N PHE A 277 -21.24 11.26 22.58
CA PHE A 277 -20.63 10.00 22.18
C PHE A 277 -19.55 10.22 21.12
N SER A 278 -19.77 11.10 20.14
CA SER A 278 -18.74 11.49 19.17
C SER A 278 -17.51 12.10 19.84
N VAL A 279 -17.68 13.00 20.82
CA VAL A 279 -16.55 13.56 21.58
C VAL A 279 -15.78 12.48 22.33
N LEU A 280 -16.48 11.59 23.04
CA LEU A 280 -15.86 10.47 23.75
C LEU A 280 -15.15 9.51 22.80
N ALA A 281 -15.70 9.25 21.61
CA ALA A 281 -15.07 8.44 20.60
C ALA A 281 -13.79 9.10 20.07
N VAL A 282 -13.81 10.40 19.79
CA VAL A 282 -12.60 11.16 19.40
C VAL A 282 -11.52 11.05 20.48
N ILE A 283 -11.89 11.21 21.76
CA ILE A 283 -10.96 11.05 22.87
C ILE A 283 -10.40 9.62 22.92
N ALA A 284 -11.25 8.59 22.78
CA ALA A 284 -10.81 7.19 22.79
C ALA A 284 -9.86 6.88 21.63
N VAL A 285 -10.17 7.39 20.43
CA VAL A 285 -9.32 7.28 19.23
C VAL A 285 -7.97 7.98 19.44
N ALA A 286 -7.98 9.19 20.02
CA ALA A 286 -6.76 9.93 20.33
C ALA A 286 -5.89 9.22 21.36
N ILE A 287 -6.50 8.62 22.40
CA ILE A 287 -5.78 7.79 23.38
C ILE A 287 -5.19 6.56 22.70
N GLY A 288 -5.94 5.85 21.85
CA GLY A 288 -5.44 4.70 21.11
C GLY A 288 -4.23 5.06 20.24
N GLY A 289 -4.34 6.14 19.47
CA GLY A 289 -3.23 6.65 18.65
C GLY A 289 -2.02 7.09 19.49
N ALA A 290 -2.25 7.71 20.64
CA ALA A 290 -1.17 8.07 21.58
C ALA A 290 -0.47 6.83 22.15
N VAL A 291 -1.22 5.78 22.52
CA VAL A 291 -0.66 4.52 23.02
C VAL A 291 0.15 3.78 21.95
N GLU A 292 -0.24 3.88 20.67
CA GLU A 292 0.52 3.30 19.56
C GLU A 292 1.80 4.09 19.25
N PHE A 293 1.72 5.42 19.24
CA PHE A 293 2.80 6.31 18.83
C PHE A 293 3.84 6.57 19.93
N ILE A 294 3.40 6.94 21.14
CA ILE A 294 4.27 7.46 22.21
C ILE A 294 5.36 6.46 22.62
N PRO A 295 5.06 5.16 22.86
CA PRO A 295 6.11 4.21 23.25
C PRO A 295 7.18 4.06 22.17
N THR A 296 6.80 4.08 20.89
CA THR A 296 7.77 3.96 19.79
C THR A 296 8.59 5.23 19.62
N ALA A 297 7.99 6.41 19.86
CA ALA A 297 8.64 7.70 19.71
C ALA A 297 9.57 8.07 20.88
N LEU A 298 9.25 7.67 22.12
CA LEU A 298 9.99 8.10 23.32
C LEU A 298 10.94 7.05 23.89
N VAL A 299 10.72 5.77 23.60
CA VAL A 299 11.55 4.69 24.17
C VAL A 299 12.66 4.36 23.19
N GLU A 300 13.84 4.97 23.39
CA GLU A 300 15.02 4.78 22.53
C GLU A 300 15.40 3.30 22.35
N SER A 301 15.17 2.45 23.37
CA SER A 301 15.45 1.01 23.28
C SER A 301 14.58 0.28 22.24
N ASN A 302 13.49 0.88 21.77
CA ASN A 302 12.67 0.33 20.68
C ASN A 302 13.33 0.53 19.30
N ILE A 303 14.27 1.47 19.17
CA ILE A 303 15.00 1.77 17.92
C ILE A 303 16.51 1.79 18.23
N PRO A 304 17.13 0.62 18.46
CA PRO A 304 18.55 0.58 18.78
C PRO A 304 19.37 1.11 17.60
N THR A 305 20.09 2.20 17.81
CA THR A 305 21.03 2.77 16.84
C THR A 305 22.25 1.86 16.69
N ILE A 306 22.77 1.73 15.47
CA ILE A 306 23.98 0.95 15.19
C ILE A 306 25.14 1.92 14.97
N ALA A 307 26.20 1.81 15.79
CA ALA A 307 27.31 2.79 15.77
C ALA A 307 28.06 2.86 14.42
N SER A 308 28.05 1.78 13.64
CA SER A 308 28.65 1.74 12.31
C SER A 308 27.79 2.42 11.25
N VAL A 309 26.49 2.63 11.49
CA VAL A 309 25.60 3.30 10.54
C VAL A 309 25.90 4.80 10.55
N LYS A 310 26.27 5.34 9.38
CA LYS A 310 26.65 6.74 9.21
C LYS A 310 25.58 7.53 8.44
N PRO A 311 25.44 8.85 8.68
CA PRO A 311 24.64 9.71 7.83
C PRO A 311 25.03 9.57 6.35
N TYR A 312 24.06 9.70 5.44
CA TYR A 312 24.35 9.72 4.01
C TYR A 312 25.26 10.88 3.65
N THR A 313 26.22 10.66 2.76
CA THR A 313 26.96 11.77 2.17
C THR A 313 26.02 12.63 1.30
N PRO A 314 26.42 13.86 0.94
CA PRO A 314 25.66 14.71 0.04
C PRO A 314 25.32 14.04 -1.29
N LEU A 315 26.25 13.29 -1.88
CA LEU A 315 26.02 12.56 -3.13
C LEU A 315 25.00 11.43 -2.95
N GLU A 316 25.13 10.66 -1.87
CA GLU A 316 24.21 9.57 -1.55
C GLU A 316 22.79 10.09 -1.28
N LEU A 317 22.67 11.26 -0.64
CA LEU A 317 21.39 11.90 -0.38
C LEU A 317 20.71 12.34 -1.69
N GLU A 318 21.45 12.96 -2.63
CA GLU A 318 20.94 13.26 -3.97
C GLU A 318 20.57 12.00 -4.75
N GLY A 319 21.40 10.96 -4.67
CA GLY A 319 21.13 9.65 -5.28
C GLY A 319 19.88 8.97 -4.74
N ARG A 320 19.62 9.12 -3.43
CA ARG A 320 18.40 8.65 -2.78
C ARG A 320 17.17 9.41 -3.27
N ASP A 321 17.27 10.72 -3.42
CA ASP A 321 16.17 11.53 -3.96
C ASP A 321 15.84 11.14 -5.40
N ILE A 322 16.86 10.87 -6.23
CA ILE A 322 16.68 10.33 -7.58
C ILE A 322 16.01 8.94 -7.53
N TYR A 323 16.47 8.04 -6.65
CA TYR A 323 15.86 6.72 -6.45
C TYR A 323 14.37 6.80 -6.11
N ILE A 324 13.98 7.77 -5.28
CA ILE A 324 12.57 8.04 -4.92
C ILE A 324 11.82 8.64 -6.11
N ARG A 325 12.40 9.65 -6.79
CA ARG A 325 11.82 10.34 -7.95
C ARG A 325 11.50 9.37 -9.09
N GLU A 326 12.42 8.46 -9.38
CA GLU A 326 12.26 7.44 -10.42
C GLU A 326 11.34 6.28 -9.98
N GLY A 327 10.84 6.29 -8.74
CA GLY A 327 9.91 5.29 -8.22
C GLY A 327 10.54 3.91 -8.02
N CYS A 328 11.86 3.80 -7.89
CA CYS A 328 12.56 2.52 -7.76
C CYS A 328 12.07 1.72 -6.54
N TYR A 329 11.69 2.42 -5.46
CA TYR A 329 11.14 1.84 -4.22
C TYR A 329 9.81 1.09 -4.41
N THR A 330 9.09 1.34 -5.52
CA THR A 330 7.84 0.63 -5.85
C THR A 330 8.09 -0.78 -6.38
N CYS A 331 9.29 -1.02 -6.90
CA CYS A 331 9.72 -2.31 -7.46
C CYS A 331 10.65 -3.06 -6.52
N HIS A 332 11.52 -2.32 -5.84
CA HIS A 332 12.58 -2.85 -4.98
C HIS A 332 12.32 -2.43 -3.55
N SER A 333 12.12 -3.40 -2.67
CA SER A 333 12.14 -3.12 -1.24
C SER A 333 13.59 -2.88 -0.78
N GLN A 334 13.70 -2.19 0.35
CA GLN A 334 14.95 -2.06 1.11
C GLN A 334 14.77 -2.70 2.49
N GLN A 335 14.31 -3.95 2.50
CA GLN A 335 13.89 -4.63 3.71
C GLN A 335 13.97 -6.14 3.55
N VAL A 336 15.12 -6.70 3.92
CA VAL A 336 15.35 -8.15 4.00
C VAL A 336 14.71 -8.67 5.29
N ARG A 337 13.75 -9.59 5.18
CA ARG A 337 13.04 -10.18 6.33
C ARG A 337 13.92 -11.23 7.02
N PRO A 338 13.70 -11.50 8.33
CA PRO A 338 14.46 -12.49 9.11
C PRO A 338 14.06 -13.94 8.80
N PHE A 339 13.92 -14.28 7.52
CA PHE A 339 13.67 -15.64 7.05
C PHE A 339 14.93 -16.20 6.42
N ARG A 340 15.20 -17.48 6.66
CA ARG A 340 16.34 -18.18 6.03
C ARG A 340 16.34 -17.99 4.51
N SER A 341 15.17 -18.12 3.87
CA SER A 341 15.05 -17.97 2.41
C SER A 341 15.43 -16.59 1.88
N GLU A 342 15.26 -15.54 2.69
CA GLU A 342 15.68 -14.20 2.32
C GLU A 342 17.15 -13.96 2.66
N THR A 343 17.61 -14.44 3.81
CA THR A 343 18.98 -14.21 4.23
C THR A 343 19.99 -14.95 3.35
N GLU A 344 19.64 -16.14 2.88
CA GLU A 344 20.44 -16.91 1.90
C GLU A 344 20.48 -16.21 0.53
N ARG A 345 19.42 -15.47 0.17
CA ARG A 345 19.29 -14.82 -1.13
C ARG A 345 19.95 -13.45 -1.19
N TYR A 346 19.73 -12.63 -0.18
CA TYR A 346 20.09 -11.22 -0.17
C TYR A 346 21.24 -10.90 0.81
N GLY A 347 21.46 -11.73 1.82
CA GLY A 347 22.38 -11.45 2.93
C GLY A 347 21.63 -11.14 4.23
N GLU A 348 22.33 -10.61 5.23
CA GLU A 348 21.78 -10.40 6.57
C GLU A 348 20.46 -9.61 6.57
N TYR A 349 19.50 -10.01 7.42
CA TYR A 349 18.21 -9.33 7.53
C TYR A 349 18.36 -7.87 7.97
N SER A 350 17.37 -7.05 7.68
CA SER A 350 17.38 -5.62 7.97
C SER A 350 17.06 -5.33 9.43
N LYS A 351 17.84 -4.46 10.06
CA LYS A 351 17.72 -4.04 11.45
C LYS A 351 17.12 -2.64 11.54
N PRO A 352 16.37 -2.30 12.59
CA PRO A 352 15.77 -0.98 12.75
C PRO A 352 16.80 0.16 12.74
N GLY A 353 17.95 -0.08 13.38
CA GLY A 353 19.06 0.88 13.46
C GLY A 353 19.70 1.26 12.13
N GLU A 354 19.41 0.54 11.03
CA GLU A 354 19.93 0.88 9.70
C GLU A 354 19.12 1.99 9.03
N PHE A 355 17.88 2.21 9.47
CA PHE A 355 16.96 3.16 8.87
C PHE A 355 16.93 4.52 9.58
N VAL A 356 17.73 4.71 10.63
CA VAL A 356 17.62 5.86 11.56
C VAL A 356 17.83 7.22 10.90
N TYR A 357 18.43 7.26 9.70
CA TYR A 357 18.63 8.49 8.91
C TYR A 357 17.76 8.54 7.65
N ASP A 358 16.81 7.63 7.48
CA ASP A 358 15.91 7.61 6.33
C ASP A 358 14.66 8.45 6.59
N HIS A 359 14.57 9.59 5.90
CA HIS A 359 13.40 10.45 5.93
C HIS A 359 12.87 10.66 4.50
N PRO A 360 11.76 10.00 4.08
CA PRO A 360 11.01 8.93 4.76
C PRO A 360 11.64 7.53 4.55
N PHE A 361 11.27 6.56 5.38
CA PHE A 361 11.64 5.15 5.20
C PHE A 361 11.18 4.58 3.85
N GLN A 362 11.99 3.70 3.24
CA GLN A 362 11.70 3.05 1.95
C GLN A 362 11.28 1.58 2.11
N TRP A 363 10.43 1.31 3.11
CA TRP A 363 9.87 -0.03 3.41
C TRP A 363 8.76 -0.42 2.43
N GLY A 364 9.09 -0.49 1.14
CA GLY A 364 8.13 -0.74 0.05
C GLY A 364 7.24 -1.95 0.33
N SER A 365 5.99 -1.94 -0.14
CA SER A 365 4.98 -2.96 0.19
C SER A 365 4.89 -4.12 -0.81
N LYS A 366 5.79 -4.15 -1.81
CA LYS A 366 5.80 -5.09 -2.93
C LYS A 366 7.23 -5.29 -3.45
N ARG A 367 7.52 -6.46 -4.02
CA ARG A 367 8.71 -6.75 -4.81
C ARG A 367 8.34 -7.16 -6.25
N LEU A 368 8.68 -6.31 -7.21
CA LEU A 368 8.74 -6.66 -8.65
C LEU A 368 10.18 -6.97 -9.08
N GLY A 369 11.16 -6.39 -8.40
CA GLY A 369 12.58 -6.72 -8.48
C GLY A 369 13.09 -7.27 -7.15
N PRO A 370 14.36 -7.72 -7.11
CA PRO A 370 14.99 -8.18 -5.88
C PRO A 370 15.08 -7.06 -4.84
N ASP A 371 15.19 -7.43 -3.56
CA ASP A 371 15.52 -6.48 -2.50
C ASP A 371 16.92 -5.87 -2.72
N LEU A 372 17.06 -4.57 -2.43
CA LEU A 372 18.30 -3.83 -2.67
C LEU A 372 19.03 -3.41 -1.39
N HIS A 373 18.54 -3.73 -0.19
CA HIS A 373 19.16 -3.24 1.05
C HIS A 373 20.58 -3.80 1.29
N ARG A 374 21.01 -4.79 0.51
CA ARG A 374 22.34 -5.41 0.56
C ARG A 374 23.09 -5.34 -0.79
N VAL A 375 22.65 -4.46 -1.70
CA VAL A 375 23.25 -4.36 -3.04
C VAL A 375 24.60 -3.66 -3.03
N GLY A 376 24.88 -2.83 -2.01
CA GLY A 376 26.12 -2.06 -1.93
C GLY A 376 27.37 -2.95 -1.99
N GLN A 377 28.30 -2.58 -2.86
CA GLN A 377 29.54 -3.30 -3.15
C GLN A 377 29.35 -4.73 -3.70
N LYS A 378 28.13 -5.11 -4.10
CA LYS A 378 27.86 -6.42 -4.71
C LYS A 378 28.25 -6.45 -6.19
N TYR A 379 28.07 -5.33 -6.87
CA TYR A 379 28.42 -5.14 -8.28
C TYR A 379 29.28 -3.88 -8.44
N PRO A 380 30.18 -3.82 -9.43
CA PRO A 380 30.95 -2.61 -9.70
C PRO A 380 30.07 -1.49 -10.26
N ASP A 381 30.53 -0.24 -10.17
CA ASP A 381 29.81 0.94 -10.69
C ASP A 381 29.43 0.79 -12.16
N ALA A 382 30.32 0.21 -12.97
CA ALA A 382 30.08 -0.05 -14.39
C ALA A 382 28.90 -1.01 -14.62
N TRP A 383 28.67 -1.97 -13.73
CA TRP A 383 27.50 -2.83 -13.81
C TRP A 383 26.23 -2.04 -13.54
N HIS A 384 26.21 -1.19 -12.51
CA HIS A 384 25.06 -0.34 -12.20
C HIS A 384 24.73 0.62 -13.34
N TYR A 385 25.75 1.27 -13.92
CA TYR A 385 25.60 2.13 -15.09
C TYR A 385 24.96 1.37 -16.26
N ASN A 386 25.57 0.25 -16.66
CA ASN A 386 25.07 -0.55 -17.78
C ASN A 386 23.68 -1.15 -17.50
N HIS A 387 23.38 -1.48 -16.25
CA HIS A 387 22.06 -1.99 -15.85
C HIS A 387 20.98 -0.91 -16.01
N MET A 388 21.27 0.35 -15.68
CA MET A 388 20.31 1.45 -15.91
C MET A 388 20.16 1.76 -17.39
N MET A 389 21.25 1.69 -18.16
CA MET A 389 21.22 1.93 -19.61
C MET A 389 20.52 0.83 -20.39
N ASP A 390 20.76 -0.44 -20.06
CA ASP A 390 20.10 -1.60 -20.64
C ASP A 390 20.08 -2.78 -19.64
N PRO A 391 19.00 -2.91 -18.85
CA PRO A 391 18.86 -3.98 -17.87
C PRO A 391 18.95 -5.38 -18.48
N ARG A 392 18.61 -5.53 -19.78
CA ARG A 392 18.56 -6.83 -20.47
C ARG A 392 19.94 -7.31 -20.87
N SER A 393 20.90 -6.40 -21.06
CA SER A 393 22.31 -6.76 -21.27
C SER A 393 22.95 -7.34 -20.03
N MET A 394 22.58 -6.83 -18.84
CA MET A 394 23.11 -7.28 -17.55
C MET A 394 22.30 -8.44 -16.95
N SER A 395 21.02 -8.54 -17.28
CA SER A 395 20.09 -9.57 -16.77
C SER A 395 19.11 -9.97 -17.89
N PRO A 396 19.48 -10.96 -18.73
CA PRO A 396 18.67 -11.39 -19.87
C PRO A 396 17.24 -11.76 -19.46
N GLY A 397 16.25 -11.12 -20.08
CA GLY A 397 14.82 -11.30 -19.74
C GLY A 397 14.29 -10.33 -18.68
N SER A 398 15.11 -9.40 -18.17
CA SER A 398 14.65 -8.36 -17.23
C SER A 398 13.48 -7.56 -17.80
N ILE A 399 12.44 -7.40 -16.96
CA ILE A 399 11.28 -6.53 -17.23
C ILE A 399 11.49 -5.09 -16.76
N MET A 400 12.64 -4.78 -16.15
CA MET A 400 12.96 -3.44 -15.68
C MET A 400 12.99 -2.46 -16.88
N PRO A 401 12.38 -1.27 -16.74
CA PRO A 401 12.52 -0.21 -17.74
C PRO A 401 13.97 0.30 -17.79
N ARG A 402 14.35 0.89 -18.92
CA ARG A 402 15.64 1.57 -19.08
C ARG A 402 15.53 2.99 -18.51
N TYR A 403 16.62 3.51 -17.95
CA TYR A 403 16.73 4.87 -17.41
C TYR A 403 17.86 5.67 -18.08
N PRO A 404 17.90 5.79 -19.43
CA PRO A 404 19.02 6.43 -20.12
C PRO A 404 19.16 7.92 -19.79
N TRP A 405 18.06 8.60 -19.47
CA TRP A 405 18.08 10.04 -19.14
C TRP A 405 18.95 10.37 -17.93
N LEU A 406 19.15 9.43 -17.00
CA LEU A 406 20.03 9.63 -15.84
C LEU A 406 21.50 9.87 -16.24
N SER A 407 21.91 9.40 -17.42
CA SER A 407 23.25 9.64 -17.95
C SER A 407 23.37 10.98 -18.70
N GLU A 408 22.24 11.62 -19.00
CA GLU A 408 22.17 12.88 -19.76
C GLU A 408 21.93 14.07 -18.83
N GLN A 409 21.09 13.89 -17.81
CA GLN A 409 20.66 14.92 -16.86
C GLN A 409 21.70 15.16 -15.77
N ASP A 410 21.83 16.43 -15.38
CA ASP A 410 22.70 16.87 -14.29
C ASP A 410 21.91 17.00 -12.98
N VAL A 411 22.57 16.70 -11.87
CA VAL A 411 22.04 16.98 -10.53
C VAL A 411 22.04 18.49 -10.27
N ASN A 412 20.89 19.05 -9.89
CA ASN A 412 20.86 20.42 -9.37
C ASN A 412 21.35 20.46 -7.91
N LYS A 413 22.60 20.86 -7.73
CA LYS A 413 23.30 20.91 -6.43
C LYS A 413 22.99 22.16 -5.59
N GLU A 414 22.21 23.11 -6.09
CA GLU A 414 21.94 24.39 -5.41
C GLU A 414 21.35 24.19 -4.01
N MET A 415 20.47 23.19 -3.85
CA MET A 415 19.80 22.91 -2.58
C MET A 415 20.53 21.87 -1.71
N THR A 416 21.63 21.27 -2.17
CA THR A 416 22.30 20.19 -1.43
C THR A 416 22.75 20.64 -0.02
N PRO A 417 23.37 21.83 0.20
CA PRO A 417 23.64 22.34 1.55
C PRO A 417 22.38 22.54 2.40
N GLY A 418 21.30 23.01 1.77
CA GLY A 418 20.00 23.18 2.42
C GLY A 418 19.37 21.85 2.86
N LYS A 419 19.51 20.80 2.06
CA LYS A 419 19.09 19.44 2.42
C LYS A 419 19.86 18.89 3.60
N ILE A 420 21.19 19.06 3.63
CA ILE A 420 22.02 18.71 4.80
C ILE A 420 21.53 19.42 6.05
N SER A 421 21.31 20.74 5.98
CA SER A 421 20.78 21.53 7.10
C SER A 421 19.42 21.04 7.58
N ALA A 422 18.54 20.66 6.66
CA ALA A 422 17.24 20.08 6.98
C ALA A 422 17.38 18.71 7.68
N MET A 423 18.27 17.85 7.21
CA MET A 423 18.54 16.56 7.84
C MET A 423 19.15 16.73 9.24
N THR A 424 20.04 17.71 9.45
CA THR A 424 20.54 18.08 10.78
C THR A 424 19.39 18.52 11.71
N THR A 425 18.44 19.30 11.19
CA THR A 425 17.24 19.71 11.94
C THR A 425 16.36 18.52 12.33
N LEU A 426 16.33 17.47 11.49
CA LEU A 426 15.65 16.20 11.77
C LEU A 426 16.42 15.29 12.75
N GLY A 427 17.58 15.72 13.25
CA GLY A 427 18.38 14.99 14.24
C GLY A 427 19.48 14.10 13.63
N VAL A 428 19.76 14.21 12.33
CA VAL A 428 20.87 13.47 11.72
C VAL A 428 22.21 14.09 12.13
N PRO A 429 23.16 13.31 12.70
CA PRO A 429 24.36 13.84 13.34
C PRO A 429 25.47 14.13 12.32
N TYR A 430 25.24 15.10 11.43
CA TYR A 430 26.30 15.66 10.59
C TYR A 430 27.27 16.50 11.44
N PRO A 431 28.57 16.57 11.08
CA PRO A 431 29.51 17.49 11.72
C PRO A 431 29.02 18.95 11.68
N ASP A 432 29.37 19.73 12.69
CA ASP A 432 29.04 21.16 12.72
C ASP A 432 29.61 21.88 11.48
N GLY A 433 28.75 22.61 10.76
CA GLY A 433 29.12 23.30 9.52
C GLY A 433 29.29 22.40 8.29
N TYR A 434 28.82 21.14 8.33
CA TYR A 434 28.90 20.21 7.19
C TYR A 434 28.24 20.73 5.92
N ASP A 435 27.19 21.54 6.05
CA ASP A 435 26.52 22.24 4.95
C ASP A 435 27.48 23.11 4.11
N GLN A 436 28.48 23.75 4.76
CA GLN A 436 29.44 24.63 4.09
C GLN A 436 30.41 23.89 3.17
N PHE A 437 30.67 22.61 3.43
CA PHE A 437 31.58 21.79 2.63
C PHE A 437 30.90 20.59 1.97
N ALA A 438 29.58 20.49 2.08
CA ALA A 438 28.78 19.43 1.47
C ALA A 438 29.05 19.29 -0.04
N LEU A 439 29.16 20.40 -0.78
CA LEU A 439 29.43 20.38 -2.21
C LEU A 439 30.83 19.87 -2.54
N LYS A 440 31.82 20.12 -1.68
CA LYS A 440 33.17 19.60 -1.86
C LYS A 440 33.20 18.09 -1.66
N ASP A 441 32.50 17.60 -0.65
CA ASP A 441 32.41 16.16 -0.36
C ASP A 441 31.63 15.43 -1.47
N TYR A 442 30.50 16.02 -1.91
CA TYR A 442 29.77 15.59 -3.09
C TYR A 442 30.71 15.41 -4.29
N ASP A 443 31.42 16.48 -4.66
CA ASP A 443 32.26 16.50 -5.86
C ASP A 443 33.41 15.49 -5.76
N THR A 444 33.94 15.28 -4.56
CA THR A 444 35.02 14.32 -4.31
C THR A 444 34.54 12.90 -4.56
N GLN A 445 33.40 12.51 -3.97
CA GLN A 445 32.83 11.18 -4.14
C GLN A 445 32.34 10.95 -5.59
N ALA A 446 31.73 11.98 -6.19
CA ALA A 446 31.23 11.91 -7.56
C ALA A 446 32.37 11.72 -8.57
N GLN A 447 33.49 12.42 -8.38
CA GLN A 447 34.68 12.26 -9.23
C GLN A 447 35.26 10.85 -9.10
N GLN A 448 35.31 10.27 -7.89
CA GLN A 448 35.81 8.90 -7.69
C GLN A 448 34.99 7.87 -8.47
N ILE A 449 33.66 7.98 -8.46
CA ILE A 449 32.77 7.09 -9.22
C ILE A 449 32.96 7.33 -10.73
N ALA A 450 33.01 8.57 -11.19
CA ALA A 450 33.23 8.90 -12.60
C ALA A 450 34.59 8.37 -13.12
N ASP A 451 35.66 8.50 -12.33
CA ASP A 451 36.98 7.96 -12.64
C ASP A 451 36.96 6.43 -12.71
N GLY A 452 36.28 5.78 -11.76
CA GLY A 452 36.08 4.32 -11.76
C GLY A 452 35.32 3.83 -12.98
N LEU A 453 34.29 4.56 -13.42
CA LEU A 453 33.56 4.29 -14.66
C LEU A 453 34.45 4.49 -15.90
N SER A 454 35.27 5.55 -15.93
CA SER A 454 36.20 5.82 -17.03
C SER A 454 37.24 4.72 -17.19
N GLN A 455 37.75 4.17 -16.08
CA GLN A 455 38.68 3.02 -16.11
C GLN A 455 38.05 1.76 -16.71
N ASN A 456 36.71 1.65 -16.69
CA ASN A 456 35.94 0.57 -17.28
C ASN A 456 35.39 0.93 -18.69
N GLY A 457 35.90 1.99 -19.31
CA GLY A 457 35.52 2.41 -20.66
C GLY A 457 34.20 3.17 -20.76
N ILE A 458 33.66 3.65 -19.64
CA ILE A 458 32.42 4.44 -19.60
C ILE A 458 32.77 5.90 -19.30
N THR A 459 32.60 6.77 -20.28
CA THR A 459 32.80 8.22 -20.09
C THR A 459 31.51 8.86 -19.61
N VAL A 460 31.52 9.38 -18.38
CA VAL A 460 30.40 10.11 -17.78
C VAL A 460 30.94 11.26 -16.94
N GLU A 461 30.27 12.41 -16.97
CA GLU A 461 30.62 13.54 -16.13
C GLU A 461 30.16 13.30 -14.68
N LYS A 462 30.93 13.79 -13.70
CA LYS A 462 30.64 13.59 -12.27
C LYS A 462 29.27 14.12 -11.82
N ASP A 463 28.76 15.13 -12.52
CA ASP A 463 27.52 15.82 -12.14
C ASP A 463 26.26 15.14 -12.69
N LYS A 464 26.40 14.04 -13.45
CA LYS A 464 25.26 13.28 -13.96
C LYS A 464 24.49 12.56 -12.85
N GLU A 465 23.18 12.54 -12.98
CA GLU A 465 22.28 11.88 -12.02
C GLU A 465 22.59 10.40 -11.81
N ILE A 466 23.06 9.70 -12.85
CA ILE A 466 23.48 8.30 -12.77
C ILE A 466 24.62 8.11 -11.76
N VAL A 467 25.54 9.07 -11.64
CA VAL A 467 26.67 9.01 -10.69
C VAL A 467 26.16 9.10 -9.26
N ALA A 468 25.23 10.03 -8.98
CA ALA A 468 24.59 10.16 -7.68
C ALA A 468 23.79 8.90 -7.31
N LEU A 469 22.98 8.37 -8.24
CA LEU A 469 22.23 7.13 -8.03
C LEU A 469 23.15 5.93 -7.74
N ILE A 470 24.26 5.80 -8.47
CA ILE A 470 25.27 4.76 -8.20
C ILE A 470 25.85 4.92 -6.79
N GLY A 471 26.18 6.14 -6.38
CA GLY A 471 26.65 6.44 -5.02
C GLY A 471 25.69 5.93 -3.96
N TYR A 472 24.39 6.23 -4.09
CA TYR A 472 23.36 5.73 -3.19
C TYR A 472 23.24 4.20 -3.21
N LEU A 473 23.21 3.57 -4.39
CA LEU A 473 23.11 2.10 -4.48
C LEU A 473 24.33 1.40 -3.89
N GLN A 474 25.53 1.95 -4.07
CA GLN A 474 26.77 1.41 -3.50
C GLN A 474 26.83 1.50 -1.99
N ARG A 475 26.06 2.44 -1.41
CA ARG A 475 25.96 2.68 0.03
C ARG A 475 25.02 1.70 0.76
N LEU A 476 24.06 1.09 0.05
CA LEU A 476 23.03 0.26 0.68
C LEU A 476 23.60 -1.01 1.33
N GLY A 477 23.54 -1.06 2.67
CA GLY A 477 23.93 -2.22 3.49
C GLY A 477 25.43 -2.39 3.73
N THR A 478 26.26 -1.37 3.46
CA THR A 478 27.72 -1.43 3.67
C THR A 478 28.12 -1.28 5.14
N ASP A 479 27.42 -0.45 5.90
CA ASP A 479 27.79 -0.12 7.29
C ASP A 479 27.82 -1.31 8.24
N ILE A 480 26.91 -2.27 8.03
CA ILE A 480 26.83 -3.47 8.86
C ILE A 480 27.88 -4.52 8.47
N LYS A 481 28.38 -4.49 7.23
CA LYS A 481 29.50 -5.37 6.81
C LYS A 481 30.77 -5.00 7.58
N MET A 482 31.01 -3.70 7.79
CA MET A 482 32.18 -3.17 8.51
C MET A 482 32.15 -3.56 10.00
N GLU A 483 30.98 -3.53 10.64
CA GLU A 483 30.83 -3.96 12.04
C GLU A 483 31.17 -5.46 12.21
N ARG A 484 30.78 -6.29 11.25
CA ARG A 484 31.06 -7.73 11.30
C ARG A 484 32.55 -8.02 11.20
N THR A 485 33.27 -7.35 10.29
CA THR A 485 34.73 -7.50 10.19
C THR A 485 35.41 -7.12 11.51
N ALA A 486 35.01 -5.99 12.11
CA ALA A 486 35.55 -5.57 13.40
C ALA A 486 35.25 -6.59 14.53
N ARG A 487 34.03 -7.15 14.58
CA ARG A 487 33.67 -8.17 15.59
C ARG A 487 34.38 -9.51 15.38
N VAL A 488 34.66 -9.90 14.13
CA VAL A 488 35.40 -11.13 13.79
C VAL A 488 36.89 -10.97 14.09
N GLU A 489 37.46 -9.78 13.95
CA GLU A 489 38.86 -9.52 14.32
C GLU A 489 39.09 -9.43 15.85
N THR A 490 38.03 -9.13 16.62
CA THR A 490 38.09 -9.06 18.09
C THR A 490 37.73 -10.37 18.82
N LYS A 491 37.40 -11.44 18.09
CA LYS A 491 37.16 -12.79 18.63
C LYS A 491 38.24 -13.75 18.15
#